data_AF-A0A849I3U0-F1
#
_entry.id   AF-A0A849I3U0-F1
#
_cell.length_a   1.000
_cell.length_b   1.000
_cell.length_c   1.000
_cell.angle_alpha   90.00
_cell.angle_beta   90.00
_cell.angle_gamma   90.00
#
_symmetry.space_group_name_H-M   'P 1'
#
loop_
_entity.id
_entity.type
_entity.pdbx_description
1 polymer ?
#
loop_
_entity_poly.entity_id
_entity_poly.type
_entity_poly.pdbx_seq_one_letter_code
_entity_poly.pdbx_strand_id
1 'polypeptide(L)'
;MTQDDEDGGSEGPEPIEIALPGEGPFQLPLCTDLAAVAIGETLAVLQFETMEGQRVDIPIPIGMLLEIKEAAEEALRAAMADRDGSMVQ
;
A
#
# COMPACT_ATOMS: atom_id res chain seq x y z
N MET A 1 -42.15 21.61 4.96
CA MET A 1 -41.97 20.40 5.79
C MET A 1 -41.61 19.28 4.84
N THR A 2 -40.33 18.94 4.80
CA THR A 2 -39.82 17.65 4.34
C THR A 2 -38.44 17.53 4.99
N GLN A 3 -38.42 16.74 6.05
CA GLN A 3 -37.23 16.15 6.64
C GLN A 3 -36.90 14.95 5.73
N ASP A 4 -35.67 14.89 5.25
CA ASP A 4 -35.12 13.71 4.59
C ASP A 4 -33.82 13.35 5.31
N ASP A 5 -33.66 12.05 5.44
CA ASP A 5 -33.06 11.31 6.53
C ASP A 5 -31.53 11.43 6.70
N GLU A 6 -31.09 11.24 7.94
CA GLU A 6 -29.71 11.14 8.38
C GLU A 6 -29.06 9.88 7.80
N ASP A 7 -28.14 10.05 6.84
CA ASP A 7 -27.26 9.00 6.35
C ASP A 7 -26.15 8.77 7.38
N GLY A 8 -26.38 7.79 8.25
CA GLY A 8 -25.41 7.30 9.23
C GLY A 8 -24.26 6.57 8.53
N GLY A 9 -23.34 7.33 7.94
CA GLY A 9 -22.07 6.81 7.43
C GLY A 9 -21.29 6.18 8.57
N SER A 10 -21.08 4.87 8.52
CA SER A 10 -20.12 4.18 9.38
C SER A 10 -18.73 4.69 9.02
N GLU A 11 -18.29 5.76 9.69
CA GLU A 11 -16.90 6.19 9.67
C GLU A 11 -16.05 5.00 10.13
N GLY A 12 -15.32 4.42 9.17
CA GLY A 12 -14.20 3.55 9.49
C GLY A 12 -13.23 4.31 10.42
N PRO A 13 -12.38 3.59 11.17
CA PRO A 13 -11.44 4.25 12.07
C PRO A 13 -10.70 5.37 11.33
N GLU A 14 -10.74 6.57 11.89
CA GLU A 14 -10.07 7.72 11.29
C GLU A 14 -8.58 7.36 11.09
N PRO A 15 -7.98 7.76 9.94
CA PRO A 15 -6.58 7.50 9.67
C PRO A 15 -5.71 8.00 10.83
N ILE A 16 -4.90 7.11 11.41
CA ILE A 16 -3.96 7.50 12.45
C ILE A 16 -2.83 8.29 11.78
N GLU A 17 -2.80 9.59 11.98
CA GLU A 17 -1.70 10.45 11.54
C GLU A 17 -0.48 10.22 12.44
N ILE A 18 0.51 9.49 11.94
CA ILE A 18 1.80 9.32 12.61
C ILE A 18 2.64 10.56 12.29
N ALA A 19 2.80 11.45 13.28
CA ALA A 19 3.66 12.61 13.17
C ALA A 19 5.14 12.15 13.09
N LEU A 20 5.68 12.15 11.88
CA LEU A 20 7.10 11.89 11.63
C LEU A 20 7.83 13.23 11.56
N PRO A 21 9.03 13.35 12.16
CA PRO A 21 9.76 14.62 12.17
C PRO A 21 10.24 14.97 10.74
N GLY A 22 9.55 15.91 10.08
CA GLY A 22 9.92 16.47 8.78
C GLY A 22 8.83 17.39 8.22
N GLU A 23 9.19 18.54 7.64
CA GLU A 23 8.23 19.39 6.92
C GLU A 23 7.90 18.75 5.56
N GLY A 24 6.74 18.11 5.45
CA GLY A 24 6.21 17.61 4.18
C GLY A 24 5.45 16.30 4.31
N PRO A 25 4.73 15.87 3.25
CA PRO A 25 4.14 14.54 3.21
C PRO A 25 5.26 13.51 3.44
N PHE A 26 5.00 12.51 4.29
CA PHE A 26 5.94 11.43 4.54
C PHE A 26 6.43 10.84 3.22
N GLN A 27 7.70 11.09 2.91
CA GLN A 27 8.35 10.43 1.79
C GLN A 27 8.89 9.11 2.32
N LEU A 28 8.30 8.01 1.85
CA LEU A 28 8.91 6.70 2.02
C LEU A 28 10.32 6.79 1.42
N PRO A 29 11.37 6.39 2.17
CA PRO A 29 12.71 6.30 1.59
C PRO A 29 12.67 5.40 0.37
N LEU A 30 13.55 5.66 -0.60
CA LEU A 30 13.68 4.78 -1.75
C LEU A 30 14.17 3.41 -1.28
N CYS A 31 13.21 2.51 -1.14
CA CYS A 31 13.43 1.10 -0.85
C CYS A 31 13.92 0.39 -2.11
N THR A 32 14.82 -0.57 -1.93
CA THR A 32 15.20 -1.55 -2.93
C THR A 32 14.13 -2.66 -2.96
N ASP A 33 14.53 -3.91 -3.15
CA ASP A 33 13.63 -5.04 -3.22
C ASP A 33 12.97 -5.34 -1.85
N LEU A 34 11.78 -5.93 -1.90
CA LEU A 34 11.16 -6.52 -0.72
C LEU A 34 12.05 -7.67 -0.23
N ALA A 35 12.67 -7.50 0.94
CA ALA A 35 13.63 -8.44 1.50
C ALA A 35 12.92 -9.64 2.15
N ALA A 36 11.83 -9.38 2.89
CA ALA A 36 11.07 -10.42 3.57
C ALA A 36 9.63 -9.99 3.87
N VAL A 37 8.77 -10.97 4.14
CA VAL A 37 7.45 -10.77 4.72
C VAL A 37 7.34 -11.61 5.98
N ALA A 38 7.22 -10.96 7.14
CA ALA A 38 6.93 -11.64 8.39
C ALA A 38 5.41 -11.68 8.60
N ILE A 39 4.86 -12.84 8.94
CA ILE A 39 3.41 -13.03 9.11
C ILE A 39 3.13 -13.36 10.58
N GLY A 40 2.30 -12.54 11.22
CA GLY A 40 1.71 -12.80 12.53
C GLY A 40 0.24 -13.21 12.41
N GLU A 41 -0.46 -13.27 13.55
CA GLU A 41 -1.86 -13.71 13.58
C GLU A 41 -2.82 -12.70 12.93
N THR A 42 -2.58 -11.41 13.13
CA THR A 42 -3.47 -10.32 12.65
C THR A 42 -2.74 -9.30 11.78
N LEU A 43 -1.41 -9.27 11.84
CA LEU A 43 -0.55 -8.33 11.12
C LEU A 43 0.49 -9.08 10.32
N ALA A 44 0.89 -8.50 9.19
CA ALA A 44 2.11 -8.83 8.48
C ALA A 44 3.06 -7.63 8.51
N VAL A 45 4.35 -7.89 8.34
CA VAL A 45 5.38 -6.85 8.23
C VAL A 45 6.11 -7.06 6.92
N LEU A 46 6.01 -6.08 6.03
CA LEU A 46 6.80 -6.01 4.81
C LEU A 46 8.15 -5.40 5.15
N GLN A 47 9.22 -6.15 4.94
CA GLN A 47 10.57 -5.71 5.23
C GLN A 47 11.29 -5.32 3.95
N PHE A 48 11.81 -4.11 3.93
CA PHE A 48 12.60 -3.55 2.86
C PHE A 48 13.99 -3.16 3.36
N GLU A 49 14.93 -3.09 2.42
CA GLU A 49 16.18 -2.37 2.60
C GLU A 49 16.12 -1.08 1.78
N THR A 50 16.70 0.01 2.28
CA THR A 50 16.83 1.26 1.53
C THR A 50 18.08 1.22 0.66
N MET A 51 18.19 2.13 -0.32
CA MET A 51 19.42 2.28 -1.11
C MET A 51 20.66 2.61 -0.24
N GLU A 52 20.46 3.11 0.98
CA GLU A 52 21.52 3.42 1.95
C GLU A 52 21.83 2.25 2.90
N GLY A 53 21.22 1.08 2.70
CA GLY A 53 21.42 -0.11 3.53
C GLY A 53 20.68 -0.07 4.87
N GLN A 54 19.75 0.87 5.04
CA GLN A 54 18.89 0.93 6.23
C GLN A 54 17.70 -0.01 6.07
N ARG A 55 17.27 -0.65 7.15
CA ARG A 55 16.08 -1.50 7.17
C ARG A 55 14.81 -0.68 7.43
N VAL A 56 13.77 -0.95 6.65
CA VAL A 56 12.43 -0.37 6.81
C VAL A 56 11.41 -1.48 6.92
N ASP A 57 10.64 -1.48 8.02
CA ASP A 57 9.58 -2.44 8.27
C ASP A 57 8.22 -1.72 8.19
N ILE A 58 7.34 -2.15 7.29
CA ILE A 58 6.01 -1.60 7.10
C ILE A 58 4.98 -2.61 7.63
N PRO A 59 4.37 -2.37 8.80
CA PRO A 59 3.31 -3.21 9.32
C PRO A 59 2.01 -2.97 8.56
N ILE A 60 1.33 -4.04 8.18
CA ILE A 60 0.03 -4.01 7.50
C ILE A 60 -0.91 -5.07 8.10
N PRO A 61 -2.24 -4.87 8.03
CA PRO A 61 -3.20 -5.93 8.33
C PRO A 61 -2.95 -7.14 7.43
N ILE A 62 -3.08 -8.36 7.96
CA ILE A 62 -2.81 -9.57 7.18
C ILE A 62 -3.72 -9.69 5.93
N GLY A 63 -4.97 -9.20 6.01
CA GLY A 63 -5.89 -9.17 4.87
C GLY A 63 -5.40 -8.30 3.70
N MET A 64 -4.63 -7.25 3.99
CA MET A 64 -4.11 -6.33 2.99
C MET A 64 -3.09 -7.01 2.05
N LEU A 65 -2.48 -8.13 2.44
CA LEU A 65 -1.61 -8.91 1.56
C LEU A 65 -2.34 -9.41 0.31
N LEU A 66 -3.63 -9.76 0.44
CA LEU A 66 -4.44 -10.19 -0.70
C LEU A 66 -4.74 -9.03 -1.64
N GLU A 67 -5.11 -7.87 -1.08
CA GLU A 67 -5.36 -6.66 -1.86
C GLU A 67 -4.09 -6.20 -2.61
N ILE A 68 -2.92 -6.26 -1.96
CA ILE A 68 -1.62 -5.97 -2.58
C ILE A 68 -1.34 -6.94 -3.73
N LYS A 69 -1.60 -8.24 -3.53
CA LYS A 69 -1.43 -9.24 -4.57
C LYS A 69 -2.31 -8.92 -5.79
N GLU A 70 -3.60 -8.65 -5.58
CA GLU A 70 -4.54 -8.34 -6.67
C GLU A 70 -4.14 -7.07 -7.42
N ALA A 71 -3.76 -6.02 -6.70
CA ALA A 71 -3.27 -4.78 -7.31
C ALA A 71 -1.97 -5.00 -8.11
N ALA A 72 -1.05 -5.81 -7.60
CA ALA A 72 0.20 -6.14 -8.29
C ALA A 72 -0.03 -6.98 -9.56
N GLU A 73 -0.96 -7.94 -9.52
CA GLU A 73 -1.33 -8.75 -10.68
C GLU A 73 -1.95 -7.89 -11.80
N GLU A 74 -2.82 -6.95 -11.44
CA GLU A 74 -3.43 -6.04 -12.42
C GLU A 74 -2.39 -5.07 -13.01
N ALA A 75 -1.52 -4.49 -12.17
CA ALA A 75 -0.44 -3.63 -12.64
C ALA A 75 0.52 -4.37 -13.58
N LEU A 76 0.86 -5.63 -13.27
CA LEU A 76 1.68 -6.47 -14.12
C LEU A 76 0.99 -6.77 -15.46
N ARG A 77 -0.30 -7.09 -15.43
CA ARG A 77 -1.10 -7.33 -16.65
C ARG A 77 -1.09 -6.10 -17.56
N ALA A 78 -1.30 -4.91 -17.00
CA ALA A 78 -1.25 -3.66 -17.75
C ALA A 78 0.12 -3.43 -18.38
N ALA A 79 1.20 -3.59 -17.60
CA ALA A 79 2.57 -3.41 -18.09
C ALA A 79 2.95 -4.40 -19.22
N MET A 80 2.44 -5.63 -19.17
CA MET A 80 2.67 -6.62 -20.23
C MET A 80 1.83 -6.33 -21.49
N ALA A 81 0.59 -5.87 -21.34
CA ALA A 81 -0.27 -5.50 -22.47
C ALA A 81 0.32 -4.33 -23.28
N ASP A 82 0.89 -3.32 -22.62
CA ASP A 82 1.58 -2.22 -23.28
C ASP A 82 2.83 -2.70 -24.06
N ARG A 83 3.49 -3.74 -23.54
CA ARG A 83 4.69 -4.32 -24.14
C ARG A 83 4.38 -5.17 -25.38
N ASP A 84 3.26 -5.91 -25.38
CA ASP A 84 2.80 -6.69 -26.54
C ASP A 84 2.11 -5.80 -27.60
N GLY A 85 1.50 -4.68 -27.21
CA GLY A 85 0.94 -3.68 -28.13
C GLY A 85 1.99 -2.90 -28.94
N SER A 86 3.26 -2.95 -28.56
CA SER A 86 4.36 -2.27 -29.26
C SER A 86 4.91 -3.03 -30.49
N MET A 87 4.39 -4.22 -30.83
CA MET A 87 4.85 -4.98 -32.00
C MET A 87 3.91 -4.88 -33.22
N VAL A 88 2.96 -3.93 -33.22
CA VAL A 88 2.06 -3.65 -34.36
C VAL A 88 1.92 -2.17 -34.66
N GLN A 89 3.03 -1.49 -35.01
CA GLN A 89 2.99 -0.29 -35.86
C GLN A 89 4.18 -0.28 -36.82
#